data_AF-A0A316YCC4-F1
#
_entry.id   AF-A0A316YCC4-F1
#
_cell.length_a   1.000
_cell.length_b   1.000
_cell.length_c   1.000
_cell.angle_alpha   90.00
_cell.angle_beta   90.00
_cell.angle_gamma   90.00
#
_symmetry.space_group_name_H-M   'P 1'
#
loop_
_entity.id
_entity.type
_entity.pdbx_description
1 polymer ?
#
loop_
_entity_poly.entity_id
_entity_poly.type
_entity_poly.pdbx_seq_one_letter_code
_entity_poly.pdbx_strand_id
1 'polypeptide(L)'
;MSYLTAPLHPRAGLTLPSDTIVGIPAIAALNLASSLVDALEKKLKAGHSAKEEADGEDAAQDLFEDYNDVCTTQHSIDPATWAANRAKEGRKAELEETNATTQQRLEQFLQLAFVPKAKYVIEDAIKLHKETRPERAEDAAQRRNEDALLDFISHLSIIEGGFYLLKQ
;
A
#
# COMPACT_ATOMS: atom_id res chain seq x y z
N MET A 1 -6.03 55.09 -9.67
CA MET A 1 -5.10 54.42 -10.62
C MET A 1 -3.83 54.14 -9.83
N SER A 2 -3.33 52.93 -9.60
CA SER A 2 -3.62 51.58 -10.09
C SER A 2 -3.14 50.61 -9.01
N TYR A 3 -3.87 49.52 -8.75
CA TYR A 3 -3.43 48.46 -7.85
C TYR A 3 -2.45 47.54 -8.61
N LEU A 4 -1.22 47.43 -8.11
CA LEU A 4 -0.23 46.45 -8.55
C LEU A 4 -0.73 45.06 -8.19
N THR A 5 -1.16 44.31 -9.19
CA THR A 5 -1.55 42.90 -9.06
C THR A 5 -0.33 42.08 -9.46
N ALA A 6 0.21 41.30 -8.52
CA ALA A 6 1.31 40.38 -8.79
C ALA A 6 0.83 39.23 -9.70
N PRO A 7 1.64 38.74 -10.66
CA PRO A 7 1.28 37.57 -11.45
C PRO A 7 1.49 36.29 -10.62
N LEU A 8 0.41 35.55 -10.41
CA LEU A 8 0.44 34.18 -9.90
C LEU A 8 1.10 33.27 -10.94
N HIS A 9 2.12 32.52 -10.52
CA HIS A 9 2.76 31.48 -11.33
C HIS A 9 1.75 30.42 -11.79
N PRO A 10 1.86 29.92 -13.04
CA PRO A 10 1.04 28.80 -13.49
C PRO A 10 1.49 27.51 -12.79
N ARG A 11 0.58 26.89 -12.04
CA ARG A 11 0.73 25.49 -11.61
C ARG A 11 0.72 24.62 -12.86
N ALA A 12 1.81 23.90 -13.11
CA ALA A 12 1.89 22.90 -14.16
C ALA A 12 0.90 21.77 -13.84
N GLY A 13 -0.24 21.75 -14.55
CA GLY A 13 -1.19 20.65 -14.56
C GLY A 13 -1.01 19.84 -15.84
N LEU A 14 -0.80 18.53 -15.71
CA LEU A 14 -0.99 17.60 -16.82
C LEU A 14 -2.49 17.57 -17.15
N THR A 15 -2.83 17.95 -18.38
CA THR A 15 -4.21 17.91 -18.89
C THR A 15 -4.37 16.67 -19.76
N LEU A 16 -5.30 15.80 -19.36
CA LEU A 16 -5.88 14.74 -20.20
C LEU A 16 -7.33 15.14 -20.52
N PRO A 17 -7.84 14.91 -21.73
CA PRO A 17 -9.16 15.39 -22.14
C PRO A 17 -10.27 14.47 -21.60
N SER A 18 -10.61 14.67 -20.33
CA SER A 18 -11.95 14.55 -19.75
C SER A 18 -11.87 15.16 -18.35
N ASP A 19 -12.58 16.27 -18.11
CA ASP A 19 -12.42 17.18 -16.95
C ASP A 19 -12.94 16.60 -15.61
N THR A 20 -12.65 15.33 -15.32
CA THR A 20 -12.78 14.77 -13.98
C THR A 20 -11.39 14.56 -13.42
N ILE A 21 -10.86 15.58 -12.74
CA ILE A 21 -9.68 15.39 -11.88
C ILE A 21 -10.19 14.60 -10.67
N VAL A 22 -10.05 13.27 -10.72
CA VAL A 22 -10.20 12.45 -9.51
C VAL A 22 -8.99 12.76 -8.64
N GLY A 23 -9.17 13.65 -7.67
CA GLY A 23 -8.16 13.90 -6.66
C GLY A 23 -8.02 12.64 -5.81
N ILE A 24 -6.99 11.82 -6.08
CA ILE A 24 -6.72 10.63 -5.28
C ILE A 24 -6.06 11.07 -3.96
N PRO A 25 -6.72 10.88 -2.80
CA PRO A 25 -6.12 11.21 -1.52
C PRO A 25 -4.98 10.22 -1.21
N ALA A 26 -3.74 10.60 -1.50
CA ALA A 26 -2.55 9.76 -1.34
C ALA A 26 -2.42 9.15 0.08
N ILE A 27 -2.83 9.88 1.12
CA ILE A 27 -2.85 9.37 2.50
C ILE A 27 -3.89 8.26 2.68
N ALA A 28 -5.07 8.39 2.07
CA ALA A 28 -6.08 7.35 2.15
C ALA A 28 -5.65 6.10 1.35
N ALA A 29 -5.00 6.30 0.20
CA ALA A 29 -4.41 5.20 -0.57
C ALA A 29 -3.30 4.47 0.23
N LEU A 30 -2.40 5.22 0.89
CA LEU A 30 -1.39 4.66 1.78
C LEU A 30 -2.03 3.84 2.92
N ASN A 31 -3.00 4.42 3.63
CA ASN A 31 -3.67 3.73 4.74
C ASN A 31 -4.41 2.47 4.26
N LEU A 32 -5.04 2.52 3.09
CA LEU A 32 -5.68 1.37 2.48
C LEU A 32 -4.65 0.31 2.14
N ALA A 33 -3.55 0.67 1.46
CA ALA A 33 -2.45 -0.26 1.15
C ALA A 33 -1.88 -0.94 2.41
N SER A 34 -1.61 -0.17 3.47
CA SER A 34 -1.20 -0.71 4.78
C SER A 34 -2.20 -1.76 5.30
N SER A 35 -3.50 -1.44 5.27
CA SER A 35 -4.55 -2.34 5.76
C SER A 35 -4.68 -3.60 4.90
N LEU A 36 -4.54 -3.49 3.58
CA LEU A 36 -4.58 -4.62 2.65
C LEU A 36 -3.45 -5.61 2.96
N VAL A 37 -2.22 -5.09 3.08
CA VAL A 37 -1.03 -5.92 3.32
C VAL A 37 -1.07 -6.56 4.71
N ASP A 38 -1.50 -5.84 5.75
CA ASP A 38 -1.69 -6.40 7.10
C ASP A 38 -2.77 -7.49 7.15
N ALA A 39 -3.86 -7.34 6.38
CA ALA A 39 -4.89 -8.37 6.27
C ALA A 39 -4.35 -9.64 5.58
N LEU A 40 -3.54 -9.48 4.53
CA LEU A 40 -2.88 -10.60 3.85
C LEU A 40 -1.87 -11.30 4.75
N GLU A 41 -1.04 -10.54 5.49
CA GLU A 41 -0.10 -11.07 6.50
C GLU A 41 -0.82 -11.98 7.50
N LYS A 42 -1.93 -11.49 8.08
CA LYS A 42 -2.73 -12.25 9.04
C LYS A 42 -3.32 -13.53 8.43
N LYS A 43 -3.79 -13.49 7.18
CA LYS A 43 -4.32 -14.67 6.47
C LYS A 43 -3.22 -15.71 6.24
N LEU A 44 -2.06 -15.29 5.73
CA LEU A 44 -0.94 -16.19 5.47
C LEU A 44 -0.42 -16.83 6.76
N LYS A 45 -0.29 -16.04 7.83
CA LYS A 45 0.13 -16.54 9.14
C LYS A 45 -0.84 -17.58 9.71
N ALA A 46 -2.15 -17.32 9.63
CA ALA A 46 -3.16 -18.30 10.04
C ALA A 46 -3.12 -19.58 9.17
N GLY A 47 -2.89 -19.43 7.85
CA GLY A 47 -2.72 -20.56 6.93
C GLY A 47 -1.47 -21.39 7.19
N HIS A 48 -0.35 -20.74 7.53
CA HIS A 48 0.90 -21.42 7.87
C HIS A 48 0.72 -22.31 9.09
N SER A 49 0.18 -21.76 10.19
CA SER A 49 -0.08 -22.55 11.40
C SER A 49 -1.02 -23.73 11.12
N ALA A 50 -2.07 -23.54 10.31
CA ALA A 50 -2.99 -24.62 9.96
C ALA A 50 -2.35 -25.72 9.09
N LYS A 51 -1.48 -25.35 8.14
CA LYS A 51 -0.78 -26.33 7.28
C LYS A 51 0.33 -27.06 8.01
N GLU A 52 1.11 -26.36 8.84
CA GLU A 52 2.16 -26.97 9.66
C GLU A 52 1.57 -28.04 10.59
N GLU A 53 0.40 -27.78 11.18
CA GLU A 53 -0.33 -28.76 11.99
C GLU A 53 -0.86 -29.96 11.20
N ALA A 54 -1.18 -29.79 9.91
CA ALA A 54 -1.82 -30.82 9.09
C ALA A 54 -0.83 -31.70 8.30
N ASP A 55 0.16 -31.08 7.65
CA ASP A 55 0.96 -31.69 6.59
C ASP A 55 2.48 -31.64 6.85
N GLY A 56 2.90 -31.01 7.94
CA GLY A 56 4.31 -30.87 8.32
C GLY A 56 5.05 -29.70 7.66
N GLU A 57 6.34 -29.58 7.97
CA GLU A 57 7.17 -28.39 7.67
C GLU A 57 7.34 -28.11 6.16
N ASP A 58 7.53 -29.17 5.35
CA ASP A 58 7.74 -29.05 3.90
C ASP A 58 6.52 -28.47 3.16
N ALA A 59 5.30 -28.67 3.70
CA ALA A 59 4.06 -28.13 3.11
C ALA A 59 3.83 -26.64 3.41
N ALA A 60 4.60 -26.08 4.35
CA ALA A 60 4.49 -24.69 4.78
C ALA A 60 5.50 -23.76 4.08
N GLN A 61 6.46 -24.31 3.34
CA GLN A 61 7.54 -23.53 2.72
C GLN A 61 7.05 -22.47 1.73
N ASP A 62 6.09 -22.81 0.85
CA ASP A 62 5.51 -21.82 -0.09
C ASP A 62 4.83 -20.65 0.64
N LEU A 63 4.11 -20.95 1.73
CA LEU A 63 3.47 -19.91 2.56
C LEU A 63 4.49 -19.04 3.29
N PHE A 64 5.65 -19.60 3.62
CA PHE A 64 6.73 -18.86 4.25
C PHE A 64 7.41 -17.89 3.28
N GLU A 65 7.60 -18.30 2.01
CA GLU A 65 8.11 -17.40 0.97
C GLU A 65 7.14 -16.24 0.72
N ASP A 66 5.85 -16.53 0.55
CA ASP A 66 4.81 -15.51 0.39
C ASP A 66 4.76 -14.56 1.60
N TYR A 67 4.91 -15.11 2.81
CA TYR A 67 4.95 -14.33 4.03
C TYR A 67 6.13 -13.35 4.07
N ASN A 68 7.32 -13.76 3.63
CA ASN A 68 8.50 -12.87 3.59
C ASN A 68 8.32 -11.72 2.58
N ASP A 69 7.67 -11.99 1.45
CA ASP A 69 7.37 -10.96 0.45
C ASP A 69 6.36 -9.94 1.01
N VAL A 70 5.34 -10.41 1.75
CA VAL A 70 4.39 -9.55 2.48
C VAL A 70 5.10 -8.72 3.55
N CYS A 71 6.00 -9.32 4.33
CA CYS A 71 6.79 -8.61 5.35
C CYS A 71 7.63 -7.49 4.74
N THR A 72 8.28 -7.77 3.61
CA THR A 72 9.11 -6.79 2.89
C THR A 72 8.26 -5.63 2.39
N THR A 73 7.09 -5.93 1.83
CA THR A 73 6.13 -4.91 1.36
C THR A 73 5.60 -4.07 2.52
N GLN A 74 5.21 -4.71 3.63
CA GLN A 74 4.69 -4.03 4.82
C GLN A 74 5.74 -3.13 5.46
N HIS A 75 6.99 -3.59 5.61
CA HIS A 75 8.09 -2.78 6.11
C HIS A 75 8.29 -1.51 5.27
N SER A 76 8.11 -1.59 3.95
CA SER A 76 8.27 -0.45 3.06
C SER A 76 7.13 0.57 3.10
N ILE A 77 5.90 0.20 3.49
CA ILE A 77 4.75 1.14 3.48
C ILE A 77 4.25 1.49 4.89
N ASP A 78 4.51 0.63 5.86
CA ASP A 78 4.08 0.72 7.25
C ASP A 78 5.10 0.07 8.20
N PRO A 79 6.32 0.62 8.29
CA PRO A 79 7.37 0.06 9.13
C PRO A 79 6.98 0.02 10.62
N ALA A 80 6.11 0.93 11.07
CA ALA A 80 5.62 0.95 12.45
C ALA A 80 4.72 -0.26 12.76
N THR A 81 3.79 -0.58 11.86
CA THR A 81 2.92 -1.77 12.00
C THR A 81 3.74 -3.05 11.89
N TRP A 82 4.66 -3.11 10.92
CA TRP A 82 5.59 -4.23 10.77
C TRP A 82 6.42 -4.44 12.06
N ALA A 83 7.00 -3.37 12.61
CA ALA A 83 7.80 -3.42 13.83
C ALA A 83 6.97 -3.90 15.03
N ALA A 84 5.73 -3.42 15.16
CA ALA A 84 4.81 -3.88 16.21
C ALA A 84 4.45 -5.37 16.07
N ASN A 85 4.27 -5.87 14.84
CA ASN A 85 4.01 -7.29 14.58
C ASN A 85 5.25 -8.15 14.87
N ARG A 86 6.44 -7.72 14.46
CA ARG A 86 7.71 -8.41 14.77
C ARG A 86 8.07 -8.40 16.26
N ALA A 87 7.74 -7.33 16.98
CA ALA A 87 7.96 -7.26 18.43
C ALA A 87 7.16 -8.33 19.18
N LYS A 88 5.93 -8.64 18.73
CA LYS A 88 5.12 -9.75 19.29
C LYS A 88 5.75 -11.13 19.05
N GLU A 89 6.60 -11.24 18.03
CA GLU A 89 7.36 -12.45 17.68
C GLU A 89 8.73 -12.50 18.38
N GLY A 90 9.02 -11.56 19.28
CA GLY A 90 10.28 -11.51 20.02
C GLY A 90 11.43 -10.84 19.27
N ARG A 91 11.18 -10.22 18.10
CA ARG A 91 12.20 -9.43 17.40
C ARG A 91 12.35 -8.04 18.04
N LYS A 92 13.58 -7.52 18.05
CA LYS A 92 13.81 -6.12 18.39
C LYS A 92 13.52 -5.26 17.16
N ALA A 93 12.71 -4.22 17.34
CA ALA A 93 12.50 -3.18 16.34
C ALA A 93 13.54 -2.07 16.50
N GLU A 94 13.93 -1.47 15.38
CA GLU A 94 14.80 -0.31 15.33
C GLU A 94 14.01 0.99 15.54
N LEU A 95 14.72 2.04 15.97
CA LEU A 95 14.13 3.37 16.20
C LEU A 95 13.57 3.99 14.91
N GLU A 96 14.19 3.71 13.77
CA GLU A 96 13.77 4.23 12.46
C GLU A 96 12.48 3.58 11.97
N GLU A 97 12.28 2.30 12.27
CA GLU A 97 11.08 1.55 11.91
C GLU A 97 9.85 2.04 12.68
N THR A 98 10.05 2.38 13.95
CA THR A 98 8.97 2.79 14.86
C THR A 98 8.55 4.26 14.73
N ASN A 99 9.41 5.11 14.18
CA ASN A 99 9.19 6.56 14.11
C ASN A 99 9.06 7.10 12.67
N ALA A 100 8.83 6.24 11.68
CA ALA A 100 8.64 6.68 10.30
C ALA A 100 7.48 7.67 10.19
N THR A 101 7.79 8.87 9.68
CA THR A 101 6.80 9.93 9.49
C THR A 101 5.84 9.59 8.35
N THR A 102 4.65 10.20 8.34
CA THR A 102 3.70 10.05 7.21
C THR A 102 4.32 10.43 5.87
N GLN A 103 5.18 11.44 5.84
CA GLN A 103 5.85 11.88 4.62
C GLN A 103 6.81 10.80 4.07
N GLN A 104 7.65 10.21 4.92
CA GLN A 104 8.55 9.12 4.52
C GLN A 104 7.77 7.90 4.02
N ARG A 105 6.66 7.55 4.69
CA ARG A 105 5.78 6.46 4.26
C ARG A 105 5.14 6.73 2.90
N LEU A 106 4.70 7.96 2.65
CA LEU A 106 4.17 8.36 1.35
C LEU A 106 5.23 8.27 0.26
N GLU A 107 6.46 8.72 0.52
CA GLU A 107 7.56 8.63 -0.44
C GLU A 107 7.88 7.19 -0.82
N GLN A 108 7.95 6.29 0.17
CA GLN A 108 8.16 4.87 -0.07
C GLN A 108 6.97 4.21 -0.78
N PHE A 109 5.74 4.57 -0.41
CA PHE A 109 4.52 4.08 -1.08
C PHE A 109 4.45 4.50 -2.55
N LEU A 110 4.88 5.71 -2.90
CA LEU A 110 4.98 6.15 -4.30
C LEU A 110 6.10 5.43 -5.07
N GLN A 111 7.00 4.74 -4.35
CA GLN A 111 8.09 3.93 -4.89
C GLN A 111 7.81 2.42 -4.78
N LEU A 112 6.54 2.03 -4.60
CA LEU A 112 6.15 0.63 -4.35
C LEU A 112 6.62 -0.35 -5.45
N ALA A 113 6.72 0.09 -6.71
CA ALA A 113 7.27 -0.71 -7.81
C ALA A 113 8.74 -1.13 -7.62
N PHE A 114 9.51 -0.43 -6.77
CA PHE A 114 10.90 -0.79 -6.46
C PHE A 114 11.00 -1.82 -5.32
N VAL A 115 9.89 -2.11 -4.64
CA VAL A 115 9.86 -3.12 -3.59
C VAL A 115 9.75 -4.50 -4.24
N PRO A 116 10.69 -5.43 -3.96
CA PRO A 116 10.70 -6.75 -4.58
C PRO A 116 9.34 -7.45 -4.42
N LYS A 117 8.80 -7.94 -5.54
CA LYS A 117 7.53 -8.68 -5.62
C LYS A 117 6.30 -7.96 -5.04
N ALA A 118 6.37 -6.66 -4.75
CA ALA A 118 5.23 -5.92 -4.22
C ALA A 118 4.01 -5.95 -5.13
N LYS A 119 4.20 -6.03 -6.46
CA LYS A 119 3.12 -6.27 -7.42
C LYS A 119 2.24 -7.47 -7.03
N TYR A 120 2.86 -8.62 -6.78
CA TYR A 120 2.13 -9.86 -6.47
C TYR A 120 1.43 -9.76 -5.12
N VAL A 121 2.14 -9.23 -4.11
CA VAL A 121 1.59 -8.99 -2.77
C VAL A 121 0.35 -8.09 -2.81
N ILE A 122 0.42 -7.00 -3.57
CA ILE A 122 -0.68 -6.05 -3.69
C ILE A 122 -1.85 -6.64 -4.47
N GLU A 123 -1.59 -7.38 -5.56
CA GLU A 123 -2.64 -8.09 -6.31
C GLU A 123 -3.40 -9.08 -5.42
N ASP A 124 -2.69 -9.89 -4.63
CA ASP A 124 -3.30 -10.85 -3.72
C ASP A 124 -4.03 -10.17 -2.55
N ALA A 125 -3.47 -9.08 -2.02
CA ALA A 125 -4.11 -8.32 -0.94
C ALA A 125 -5.41 -7.64 -1.42
N ILE A 126 -5.42 -7.06 -2.62
CA ILE A 126 -6.62 -6.48 -3.25
C ILE A 126 -7.66 -7.58 -3.49
N LYS A 127 -7.25 -8.74 -3.99
CA LYS A 127 -8.14 -9.88 -4.22
C LYS A 127 -8.79 -10.32 -2.90
N LEU A 128 -7.99 -10.53 -1.86
CA LEU A 128 -8.48 -10.89 -0.52
C LEU A 128 -9.49 -9.86 0.01
N HIS A 129 -9.19 -8.58 -0.15
CA HIS A 129 -10.07 -7.51 0.31
C HIS A 129 -11.40 -7.50 -0.43
N LYS A 130 -11.38 -7.67 -1.76
CA LYS A 130 -12.62 -7.79 -2.57
C LYS A 130 -13.44 -9.03 -2.19
N GLU A 131 -12.80 -10.15 -1.86
CA GLU A 131 -13.46 -11.38 -1.41
C GLU A 131 -14.09 -11.28 -0.02
N THR A 132 -13.44 -10.54 0.89
CA THR A 132 -13.87 -10.38 2.29
C THR A 132 -14.70 -9.12 2.53
N ARG A 133 -14.88 -8.31 1.49
CA ARG A 133 -15.66 -7.07 1.52
C ARG A 133 -17.10 -7.37 1.96
N PRO A 134 -17.60 -6.73 3.03
CA PRO A 134 -18.97 -6.94 3.46
C PRO A 134 -19.94 -6.48 2.36
N GLU A 135 -20.93 -7.30 2.03
CA GLU A 135 -22.00 -6.98 1.08
C GLU A 135 -22.91 -5.81 1.52
N ARG A 136 -22.57 -5.11 2.61
CA ARG A 136 -23.37 -3.99 3.13
C ARG A 136 -23.71 -3.04 1.99
N ALA A 137 -24.92 -2.47 2.09
CA ALA A 137 -25.41 -1.41 1.21
C ALA A 137 -24.58 -0.13 1.39
N GLU A 138 -23.30 -0.21 1.07
CA GLU A 138 -22.46 0.95 0.83
C GLU A 138 -23.03 1.67 -0.38
N ASP A 139 -23.08 2.99 -0.28
CA ASP A 139 -23.43 3.84 -1.41
C ASP A 139 -22.53 3.45 -2.60
N ALA A 140 -23.13 3.29 -3.79
CA ALA A 140 -22.40 3.01 -5.01
C ALA A 140 -21.27 4.02 -5.26
N ALA A 141 -21.41 5.26 -4.77
CA ALA A 141 -20.35 6.26 -4.81
C ALA A 141 -19.15 5.90 -3.92
N GLN A 142 -19.38 5.40 -2.71
CA GLN A 142 -18.32 4.97 -1.81
C GLN A 142 -17.54 3.78 -2.39
N ARG A 143 -18.24 2.83 -3.01
CA ARG A 143 -17.60 1.69 -3.68
C ARG A 143 -16.68 2.11 -4.81
N ARG A 144 -17.15 3.02 -5.67
CA ARG A 144 -16.34 3.56 -6.78
C ARG A 144 -15.09 4.28 -6.30
N ASN A 145 -15.19 5.04 -5.21
CA ASN A 145 -14.04 5.76 -4.65
C ASN A 145 -12.99 4.78 -4.11
N GLU A 146 -13.43 3.72 -3.42
CA GLU A 146 -12.54 2.68 -2.95
C GLU A 146 -11.91 1.91 -4.11
N ASP A 147 -12.68 1.49 -5.11
CA ASP A 147 -12.16 0.79 -6.28
C ASP A 147 -11.12 1.66 -7.02
N ALA A 148 -11.34 2.97 -7.13
CA ALA A 148 -10.35 3.89 -7.69
C ALA A 148 -9.06 3.97 -6.85
N LEU A 149 -9.14 3.86 -5.52
CA LEU A 149 -7.97 3.75 -4.65
C LEU A 149 -7.24 2.42 -4.87
N LEU A 150 -7.97 1.30 -4.97
CA LEU A 150 -7.38 -0.02 -5.24
C LEU A 150 -6.67 -0.04 -6.60
N ASP A 151 -7.28 0.55 -7.64
CA ASP A 151 -6.68 0.66 -8.97
C ASP A 151 -5.40 1.52 -8.93
N PHE A 152 -5.41 2.62 -8.18
CA PHE A 152 -4.22 3.45 -7.98
C PHE A 152 -3.08 2.71 -7.25
N ILE A 153 -3.40 1.98 -6.17
CA ILE A 153 -2.43 1.17 -5.42
C ILE A 153 -1.85 0.08 -6.34
N SER A 154 -2.68 -0.62 -7.10
CA SER A 154 -2.25 -1.61 -8.08
C SER A 154 -1.32 -0.99 -9.12
N HIS A 155 -1.69 0.17 -9.67
CA HIS A 155 -0.86 0.90 -10.63
C HIS A 155 0.52 1.24 -10.06
N LEU A 156 0.61 1.76 -8.83
CA LEU A 156 1.90 2.09 -8.18
C LEU A 156 2.81 0.86 -7.99
N SER A 157 2.25 -0.34 -7.84
CA SER A 157 3.01 -1.57 -7.67
C SER A 157 3.61 -2.11 -8.97
N ILE A 158 3.15 -1.62 -10.13
CA ILE A 158 3.51 -2.13 -11.46
C ILE A 158 4.44 -1.18 -12.23
N ILE A 159 4.39 0.14 -11.97
CA ILE A 159 5.15 1.12 -12.74
C ILE A 159 6.66 0.97 -12.48
N GLU A 160 7.32 0.14 -13.27
CA GLU A 160 8.77 0.11 -13.41
C GLU A 160 9.21 1.35 -14.18
N GLY A 161 9.46 2.43 -13.44
CA GLY A 161 9.77 3.72 -14.02
C GLY A 161 9.33 4.80 -13.06
N GLY A 162 10.10 4.97 -11.98
CA GLY A 162 9.84 5.96 -10.96
C GLY A 162 9.42 7.29 -11.59
N PHE A 163 8.37 7.89 -11.04
CA PHE A 163 8.11 9.31 -11.25
C PHE A 163 9.42 10.06 -10.96
N TYR A 164 10.14 10.45 -12.01
CA TYR A 164 11.18 11.46 -11.96
C TYR A 164 10.51 12.81 -11.68
N LEU A 165 9.91 12.95 -10.50
CA LEU A 165 9.40 14.20 -10.02
C LEU A 165 10.18 14.56 -8.76
N LEU A 166 10.85 15.72 -8.87
CA LEU A 166 11.49 16.51 -7.80
C LEU A 166 13.00 16.26 -7.57
N LYS A 167 13.79 16.55 -8.62
CA LYS A 167 14.93 17.47 -8.46
C LYS A 167 14.79 18.62 -9.47
N GLN A 168 14.18 19.72 -9.03
CA GLN A 168 14.43 21.07 -9.56
C GLN A 168 14.63 21.99 -8.38
#